data_AF-A0A8S3S1T0-F1
#
_entry.id   AF-A0A8S3S1T0-F1
#
_cell.length_a   1.000
_cell.length_b   1.000
_cell.length_c   1.000
_cell.angle_alpha   90.00
_cell.angle_beta   90.00
_cell.angle_gamma   90.00
#
_symmetry.space_group_name_H-M   'P 1'
#
loop_
_entity.id
_entity.type
_entity.pdbx_description
1 polymer ?
#
loop_
_entity_poly.entity_id
_entity_poly.type
_entity_poly.pdbx_seq_one_letter_code
_entity_poly.pdbx_strand_id
1 'polypeptide(L)'
;MWSEHQKGLYLAVSLIGQVQAVLGDLPKEKRQIFSDLVNALEERFAPSSQTELYRVQFKECRQKASETLPGLGQSVRRLSNLAYPTAPLKLRDTLAKEQFIDALVDSEMRLRIKQSRPKGLNDAIRLAVELEAYNTAESKTLNSMGHLRHTTGDERTETPNSLVTAVSMGQMTTWMQTIQNNLLAITKEIKDLKSQREFKQKEEDR
;
A
#
# COMPACT_ATOMS: atom_id res chain seq x y z
N MET A 1 -17.03 46.98 -7.36
CA MET A 1 -15.94 46.03 -7.72
C MET A 1 -14.61 46.75 -7.57
N TRP A 2 -13.56 46.09 -7.06
CA TRP A 2 -12.23 46.71 -6.94
C TRP A 2 -11.50 46.72 -8.30
N SER A 3 -10.81 47.82 -8.61
CA SER A 3 -9.97 47.92 -9.80
C SER A 3 -8.68 47.11 -9.66
N GLU A 4 -8.03 46.78 -10.78
CA GLU A 4 -6.76 46.03 -10.78
C GLU A 4 -5.66 46.75 -9.99
N HIS A 5 -5.60 48.07 -10.14
CA HIS A 5 -4.68 48.92 -9.38
C HIS A 5 -4.97 48.90 -7.87
N GLN A 6 -6.24 48.98 -7.45
CA GLN A 6 -6.62 48.89 -6.04
C GLN A 6 -6.25 47.52 -5.44
N LYS A 7 -6.46 46.43 -6.21
CA LYS A 7 -6.06 45.08 -5.80
C LYS A 7 -4.55 44.95 -5.67
N GLY A 8 -3.78 45.49 -6.62
CA GLY A 8 -2.32 45.44 -6.60
C GLY A 8 -1.72 46.22 -5.43
N LEU A 9 -2.25 47.43 -5.17
CA LEU A 9 -1.80 48.26 -4.07
C LEU A 9 -2.14 47.66 -2.71
N TYR A 10 -3.35 47.11 -2.55
CA TYR A 10 -3.73 46.37 -1.35
C TYR A 10 -2.87 45.12 -1.14
N LEU A 11 -2.64 44.34 -2.21
CA LEU A 11 -1.78 43.15 -2.17
C LEU A 11 -0.36 43.54 -1.70
N ALA A 12 0.25 44.55 -2.32
CA ALA A 12 1.60 45.01 -1.99
C ALA A 12 1.74 45.43 -0.51
N VAL A 13 0.74 46.13 0.05
CA VAL A 13 0.72 46.53 1.47
C VAL A 13 0.47 45.34 2.40
N SER A 14 -0.26 44.33 1.95
CA SER A 14 -0.54 43.12 2.75
C SER A 14 0.64 42.14 2.83
N LEU A 15 1.69 42.31 2.00
CA LEU A 15 2.85 41.43 2.02
C LEU A 15 3.70 41.67 3.28
N ILE A 16 4.02 40.59 3.99
CA ILE A 16 4.82 40.61 5.23
C ILE A 16 5.98 39.62 5.16
N GLY A 17 7.01 39.88 5.97
CA GLY A 17 8.15 38.98 6.14
C GLY A 17 8.89 38.70 4.82
N GLN A 18 9.22 37.42 4.57
CA GLN A 18 9.96 37.01 3.38
C GLN A 18 9.22 37.27 2.06
N VAL A 19 7.89 37.37 2.09
CA VAL A 19 7.07 37.62 0.90
C VAL A 19 7.20 39.06 0.42
N GLN A 20 7.41 40.02 1.33
CA GLN A 20 7.60 41.43 0.99
C GLN A 20 8.86 41.68 0.15
N ALA A 21 9.88 40.83 0.27
CA ALA A 21 11.11 40.92 -0.50
C ALA A 21 10.87 40.85 -2.03
N VAL A 22 9.76 40.23 -2.48
CA VAL A 22 9.37 40.17 -3.90
C VAL A 22 9.17 41.56 -4.50
N LEU A 23 8.75 42.54 -3.69
CA LEU A 23 8.61 43.92 -4.16
C LEU A 23 9.97 44.56 -4.50
N GLY A 24 11.06 44.12 -3.85
CA GLY A 24 12.41 44.58 -4.14
C GLY A 24 12.90 44.12 -5.51
N ASP A 25 12.53 42.90 -5.90
CA ASP A 25 12.95 42.26 -7.14
C ASP A 25 12.20 42.81 -8.38
N LEU A 26 11.09 43.53 -8.18
CA LEU A 26 10.27 44.08 -9.26
C LEU A 26 10.58 45.56 -9.55
N PRO A 27 10.50 46.01 -10.82
CA PRO A 27 10.49 47.43 -11.18
C PRO A 27 9.33 48.18 -10.50
N LYS A 28 9.52 49.46 -10.15
CA LYS A 28 8.54 50.25 -9.36
C LYS A 28 7.17 50.31 -10.02
N GLU A 29 7.14 50.30 -11.35
CA GLU A 29 5.95 50.40 -12.19
C GLU A 29 5.09 49.15 -12.10
N LYS A 30 5.72 47.99 -11.88
CA LYS A 30 5.04 46.68 -11.78
C LYS A 30 4.57 46.34 -10.37
N ARG A 31 5.08 47.03 -9.34
CA ARG A 31 4.74 46.79 -7.93
C ARG A 31 3.30 47.16 -7.56
N GLN A 32 2.55 47.81 -8.45
CA GLN A 32 1.17 48.23 -8.22
C GLN A 32 0.18 47.52 -9.15
N ILE A 33 0.68 46.66 -10.05
CA ILE A 33 -0.13 45.88 -10.97
C ILE A 33 -0.37 44.51 -10.34
N PHE A 34 -1.64 44.16 -10.14
CA PHE A 34 -2.01 42.92 -9.45
C PHE A 34 -1.49 41.66 -10.16
N SER A 35 -1.62 41.61 -11.49
CA SER A 35 -1.17 40.47 -12.30
C SER A 35 0.34 40.25 -12.22
N ASP A 36 1.14 41.30 -12.34
CA ASP A 36 2.61 41.22 -12.22
C ASP A 36 3.07 40.79 -10.82
N LEU A 37 2.41 41.29 -9.76
CA LEU A 37 2.70 40.87 -8.38
C LEU A 37 2.40 39.39 -8.15
N VAL A 38 1.25 38.91 -8.64
CA VAL A 38 0.87 37.49 -8.53
C VAL A 38 1.88 36.62 -9.28
N ASN A 39 2.26 36.99 -10.51
CA ASN A 39 3.25 36.23 -11.29
C ASN A 39 4.61 36.16 -10.57
N ALA A 40 5.07 37.27 -10.00
CA ALA A 40 6.34 37.29 -9.25
C ALA A 40 6.30 36.46 -7.96
N LEU A 41 5.16 36.45 -7.28
CA LEU A 41 4.93 35.60 -6.12
C LEU A 41 4.93 34.12 -6.51
N GLU A 42 4.25 33.78 -7.61
CA GLU A 42 4.21 32.42 -8.15
C GLU A 42 5.60 31.95 -8.59
N GLU A 43 6.37 32.77 -9.28
CA GLU A 43 7.73 32.42 -9.72
C GLU A 43 8.67 32.14 -8.53
N ARG A 44 8.56 32.93 -7.45
CA ARG A 44 9.44 32.78 -6.29
C ARG A 44 9.02 31.65 -5.36
N PHE A 45 7.73 31.48 -5.10
CA PHE A 45 7.22 30.56 -4.07
C PHE A 45 6.57 29.29 -4.63
N ALA A 46 6.20 29.28 -5.90
CA ALA A 46 5.63 28.13 -6.58
C ALA A 46 6.21 27.94 -8.00
N PRO A 47 7.56 27.96 -8.16
CA PRO A 47 8.17 27.86 -9.48
C PRO A 47 7.74 26.56 -10.16
N SER A 48 7.38 26.66 -11.44
CA SER A 48 6.92 25.51 -12.24
C SER A 48 7.97 24.39 -12.34
N SER A 49 9.25 24.69 -12.08
CA SER A 49 10.34 23.71 -12.00
C SER A 49 10.20 22.74 -10.83
N GLN A 50 9.57 23.13 -9.72
CA GLN A 50 9.30 22.22 -8.60
C GLN A 50 8.14 21.27 -8.87
N THR A 51 7.25 21.61 -9.81
CA THR A 51 6.08 20.81 -10.16
C THR A 51 6.47 19.44 -10.71
N GLU A 52 7.52 19.35 -11.53
CA GLU A 52 8.03 18.07 -12.05
C GLU A 52 8.60 17.16 -10.95
N LEU A 53 9.33 17.73 -10.00
CA LEU A 53 9.81 16.99 -8.83
C LEU A 53 8.64 16.38 -8.05
N TYR A 54 7.58 17.17 -7.81
CA TYR A 54 6.39 16.65 -7.12
C TYR A 54 5.62 15.63 -7.94
N ARG A 55 5.62 15.72 -9.28
CA ARG A 55 5.03 14.68 -10.16
C ARG A 55 5.76 13.35 -10.04
N VAL A 56 7.09 13.38 -9.96
CA VAL A 56 7.90 12.18 -9.72
C VAL A 56 7.59 11.61 -8.33
N GLN A 57 7.62 12.44 -7.28
CA GLN A 57 7.28 11.99 -5.91
C GLN A 57 5.86 11.44 -5.80
N PHE A 58 4.91 12.03 -6.54
CA PHE A 58 3.52 11.55 -6.58
C PHE A 58 3.44 10.15 -7.19
N LYS A 59 4.09 9.91 -8.33
CA LYS A 59 4.11 8.60 -9.01
C LYS A 59 4.82 7.52 -8.20
N GLU A 60 5.90 7.88 -7.51
CA GLU A 60 6.68 6.99 -6.64
C GLU A 60 6.07 6.83 -5.25
N CYS A 61 4.94 7.49 -4.95
CA CYS A 61 4.29 7.37 -3.66
C CYS A 61 3.82 5.92 -3.45
N ARG A 62 4.32 5.29 -2.39
CA ARG A 62 3.99 3.93 -1.95
C ARG A 62 3.74 3.93 -0.45
N GLN A 63 2.84 3.06 -0.01
CA GLN A 63 2.55 2.83 1.41
C GLN A 63 3.81 2.31 2.11
N LYS A 64 4.20 2.96 3.22
CA LYS A 64 5.30 2.49 4.07
C LYS A 64 4.82 1.42 5.06
N ALA A 65 5.72 0.57 5.52
CA ALA A 65 5.40 -0.59 6.38
C ALA A 65 4.62 -0.24 7.67
N SER A 66 4.82 0.96 8.21
CA SER A 66 4.15 1.44 9.43
C SER A 66 3.21 2.62 9.19
N GLU A 67 2.86 2.91 7.93
CA GLU A 67 2.01 4.04 7.58
C GLU A 67 0.54 3.62 7.58
N THR A 68 -0.30 4.41 8.24
CA THR A 68 -1.74 4.20 8.27
C THR A 68 -2.37 4.56 6.92
N LEU A 69 -3.46 3.87 6.55
CA LEU A 69 -4.18 4.14 5.30
C LEU A 69 -4.64 5.62 5.19
N PRO A 70 -5.17 6.27 6.25
CA PRO A 70 -5.46 7.70 6.20
C PRO A 70 -4.21 8.58 6.04
N GLY A 71 -3.08 8.19 6.66
CA GLY A 71 -1.80 8.90 6.53
C GLY A 71 -1.30 8.90 5.09
N LEU A 72 -1.33 7.73 4.44
CA LEU A 72 -1.03 7.60 3.01
C LEU A 72 -1.95 8.48 2.17
N GLY A 73 -3.26 8.46 2.45
CA GLY A 73 -4.24 9.30 1.76
C GLY A 73 -3.92 10.80 1.86
N GLN A 74 -3.50 11.28 3.03
CA GLN A 74 -3.07 12.67 3.22
C GLN A 74 -1.80 13.00 2.43
N SER A 75 -0.81 12.11 2.45
CA SER A 75 0.42 12.24 1.67
C SER A 75 0.12 12.36 0.17
N VAL A 76 -0.74 11.48 -0.37
CA VAL A 76 -1.15 11.47 -1.77
C VAL A 76 -1.94 12.75 -2.13
N ARG A 77 -2.85 13.21 -1.27
CA ARG A 77 -3.60 14.46 -1.47
C ARG A 77 -2.67 15.67 -1.55
N ARG A 78 -1.72 15.76 -0.61
CA ARG A 78 -0.71 16.83 -0.58
C ARG A 78 0.13 16.83 -1.84
N LEU A 79 0.65 15.67 -2.23
CA LEU A 79 1.48 15.53 -3.43
C LEU A 79 0.70 15.84 -4.72
N SER A 80 -0.57 15.43 -4.83
CA SER A 80 -1.42 15.78 -5.98
C SER A 80 -1.59 17.29 -6.14
N ASN A 81 -1.78 18.02 -5.03
CA ASN A 81 -1.89 19.48 -5.05
C ASN A 81 -0.61 20.18 -5.49
N LEU A 82 0.55 19.65 -5.08
CA LEU A 82 1.86 20.20 -5.44
C LEU A 82 2.30 19.83 -6.86
N ALA A 83 1.94 18.63 -7.33
CA ALA A 83 2.27 18.12 -8.66
C ALA A 83 1.39 18.71 -9.78
N TYR A 84 0.17 19.15 -9.44
CA TYR A 84 -0.79 19.67 -10.40
C TYR A 84 -1.55 20.90 -9.88
N PRO A 85 -0.86 22.01 -9.55
CA PRO A 85 -1.49 23.18 -8.94
C PRO A 85 -2.55 23.83 -9.84
N THR A 86 -2.32 23.82 -11.16
CA THR A 86 -3.23 24.38 -12.18
C THR A 86 -4.37 23.43 -12.57
N ALA A 87 -4.34 22.17 -12.14
CA ALA A 87 -5.36 21.20 -12.53
C ALA A 87 -6.67 21.42 -11.75
N PRO A 88 -7.84 21.21 -12.40
CA PRO A 88 -9.14 21.24 -11.72
C PRO A 88 -9.19 20.29 -10.52
N LEU A 89 -9.90 20.68 -9.48
CA LEU A 89 -10.04 19.88 -8.25
C LEU A 89 -10.51 18.44 -8.52
N LYS A 90 -11.47 18.28 -9.43
CA LYS A 90 -12.01 16.97 -9.83
C LYS A 90 -10.96 16.07 -10.47
N LEU A 91 -10.08 16.64 -11.29
CA LEU A 91 -8.98 15.91 -11.92
C LEU A 91 -7.94 15.52 -10.86
N ARG A 92 -7.55 16.45 -9.98
CA ARG A 92 -6.62 16.16 -8.87
C ARG A 92 -7.13 15.06 -7.95
N ASP A 93 -8.44 15.05 -7.64
CA ASP A 93 -9.04 14.01 -6.80
C ASP A 93 -9.09 12.65 -7.52
N THR A 94 -9.33 12.65 -8.83
CA THR A 94 -9.28 11.42 -9.66
C THR A 94 -7.87 10.84 -9.69
N LEU A 95 -6.85 11.67 -9.96
CA LEU A 95 -5.44 11.26 -9.94
C LEU A 95 -5.03 10.76 -8.56
N ALA A 96 -5.40 11.49 -7.51
CA ALA A 96 -5.08 11.11 -6.14
C ALA A 96 -5.72 9.78 -5.75
N LYS A 97 -6.98 9.55 -6.14
CA LYS A 97 -7.65 8.26 -5.96
C LYS A 97 -6.90 7.12 -6.64
N GLU A 98 -6.53 7.28 -7.91
CA GLU A 98 -5.80 6.26 -8.66
C GLU A 98 -4.44 5.95 -8.03
N GLN A 99 -3.68 7.00 -7.72
CA GLN A 99 -2.37 6.86 -7.07
C GLN A 99 -2.48 6.23 -5.69
N PHE A 100 -3.50 6.58 -4.89
CA PHE A 100 -3.71 5.97 -3.57
C PHE A 100 -3.91 4.46 -3.70
N ILE A 101 -4.76 4.03 -4.64
CA ILE A 101 -4.99 2.60 -4.87
C ILE A 101 -3.70 1.91 -5.32
N ASP A 102 -2.98 2.47 -6.29
CA ASP A 102 -1.74 1.86 -6.78
C ASP A 102 -0.60 1.88 -5.73
N ALA A 103 -0.65 2.81 -4.77
CA ALA A 103 0.31 2.91 -3.68
C ALA A 103 0.16 1.84 -2.59
N LEU A 104 -0.98 1.14 -2.51
CA LEU A 104 -1.22 0.10 -1.51
C LEU A 104 -0.32 -1.13 -1.73
N VAL A 105 0.21 -1.69 -0.63
CA VAL A 105 1.06 -2.88 -0.67
C VAL A 105 0.24 -4.13 -1.04
N ASP A 106 -0.93 -4.29 -0.42
CA ASP A 106 -1.77 -5.47 -0.60
C ASP A 106 -2.48 -5.48 -1.95
N SER A 107 -2.12 -6.45 -2.79
CA SER A 107 -2.69 -6.64 -4.12
C SER A 107 -4.18 -6.97 -4.10
N GLU A 108 -4.65 -7.73 -3.11
CA GLU A 108 -6.06 -8.11 -3.02
C GLU A 108 -6.91 -6.90 -2.61
N MET A 109 -6.44 -6.13 -1.63
CA MET A 109 -7.08 -4.87 -1.24
C MET A 109 -7.20 -3.91 -2.44
N ARG A 110 -6.14 -3.76 -3.24
CA ARG A 110 -6.21 -2.96 -4.48
C ARG A 110 -7.30 -3.44 -5.42
N LEU A 111 -7.37 -4.74 -5.67
CA LEU A 111 -8.36 -5.32 -6.58
C LEU A 111 -9.79 -5.08 -6.08
N ARG A 112 -10.05 -5.33 -4.80
CA ARG A 112 -11.38 -5.11 -4.19
C ARG A 112 -11.80 -3.65 -4.23
N ILE A 113 -10.87 -2.71 -3.97
CA ILE A 113 -11.15 -1.27 -4.07
C ILE A 113 -11.39 -0.86 -5.53
N LYS A 114 -10.67 -1.44 -6.52
CA LYS A 114 -10.95 -1.14 -7.95
C LYS A 114 -12.35 -1.64 -8.35
N GLN A 115 -12.77 -2.81 -7.85
CA GLN A 115 -14.08 -3.39 -8.12
C GLN A 115 -15.24 -2.57 -7.52
N SER A 116 -15.05 -1.95 -6.36
CA SER A 116 -16.08 -1.10 -5.72
C SER A 116 -16.26 0.26 -6.40
N ARG A 117 -15.39 0.63 -7.35
CA ARG A 117 -15.46 1.85 -8.17
C ARG A 117 -15.61 3.14 -7.32
N PRO A 118 -14.62 3.44 -6.46
CA PRO A 118 -14.69 4.62 -5.62
C PRO A 118 -14.79 5.90 -6.45
N LYS A 119 -15.62 6.83 -5.97
CA LYS A 119 -15.89 8.10 -6.68
C LYS A 119 -14.74 9.10 -6.56
N GLY A 120 -13.95 9.00 -5.50
CA GLY A 120 -12.87 9.94 -5.18
C GLY A 120 -11.91 9.39 -4.12
N LEU A 121 -10.92 10.19 -3.76
CA LEU A 121 -9.86 9.75 -2.84
C LEU A 121 -10.41 9.34 -1.47
N ASN A 122 -11.30 10.16 -0.88
CA ASN A 122 -11.87 9.88 0.44
C ASN A 122 -12.68 8.58 0.47
N ASP A 123 -13.35 8.27 -0.63
CA ASP A 123 -14.13 7.05 -0.79
C ASP A 123 -13.21 5.82 -0.81
N ALA A 124 -12.11 5.90 -1.57
CA ALA A 124 -11.09 4.85 -1.59
C ALA A 124 -10.43 4.64 -0.22
N ILE A 125 -10.14 5.71 0.52
CA ILE A 125 -9.58 5.63 1.88
C ILE A 125 -10.56 4.93 2.82
N ARG A 126 -11.85 5.30 2.79
CA ARG A 126 -12.88 4.67 3.63
C ARG A 126 -12.96 3.17 3.38
N LEU A 127 -13.02 2.77 2.10
CA LEU A 127 -13.09 1.36 1.70
C LEU A 127 -11.84 0.59 2.11
N ALA A 128 -10.65 1.19 2.01
CA ALA A 128 -9.41 0.57 2.46
C ALA A 128 -9.43 0.31 3.98
N VAL A 129 -9.87 1.30 4.77
CA VAL A 129 -9.98 1.18 6.23
C VAL A 129 -11.01 0.12 6.63
N GLU A 130 -12.15 0.05 5.94
CA GLU A 130 -13.17 -0.99 6.16
C GLU A 130 -12.59 -2.39 5.88
N LEU A 131 -11.88 -2.56 4.76
CA LEU A 131 -11.22 -3.83 4.42
C LEU A 131 -10.14 -4.24 5.43
N GLU A 132 -9.33 -3.28 5.90
CA GLU A 132 -8.33 -3.53 6.95
C GLU A 132 -8.97 -4.02 8.25
N ALA A 133 -10.11 -3.43 8.63
CA ALA A 133 -10.86 -3.84 9.80
C ALA A 133 -11.43 -5.27 9.65
N TYR A 134 -12.00 -5.60 8.49
CA TYR A 134 -12.50 -6.95 8.21
C TYR A 134 -11.38 -8.00 8.23
N ASN A 135 -10.25 -7.74 7.56
CA ASN A 135 -9.10 -8.64 7.53
C ASN A 135 -8.52 -8.87 8.93
N THR A 136 -8.48 -7.82 9.76
CA THR A 136 -8.02 -7.91 11.15
C THR A 136 -8.97 -8.77 12.00
N ALA A 137 -10.29 -8.62 11.82
CA ALA A 137 -11.28 -9.42 12.54
C ALA A 137 -11.25 -10.91 12.12
N GLU A 138 -11.09 -11.17 10.82
CA GLU A 138 -10.99 -12.53 10.29
C GLU A 138 -9.70 -13.22 10.77
N SER A 139 -8.56 -12.53 10.71
CA SER A 139 -7.27 -13.06 11.19
C SER A 139 -7.30 -13.42 12.68
N LYS A 140 -7.98 -12.61 13.52
CA LYS A 140 -8.18 -12.93 14.94
C LYS A 140 -9.02 -14.19 15.14
N THR A 141 -10.05 -14.36 14.32
CA THR A 141 -10.93 -15.56 14.36
C THR A 141 -10.15 -16.82 14.00
N LEU A 142 -9.34 -16.77 12.95
CA LEU A 142 -8.50 -17.90 12.52
C LEU A 142 -7.44 -18.25 13.59
N ASN A 143 -6.80 -17.24 14.19
CA ASN A 143 -5.83 -17.46 15.25
C ASN A 143 -6.48 -18.03 16.53
N SER A 144 -7.70 -17.60 16.86
CA SER A 144 -8.49 -18.15 17.97
C SER A 144 -8.89 -19.62 17.73
N MET A 145 -9.30 -19.96 16.49
CA MET A 145 -9.62 -21.36 16.11
C MET A 145 -8.37 -22.26 16.08
N GLY A 146 -7.20 -21.73 15.74
CA GLY A 146 -5.93 -22.46 15.86
C GLY A 146 -5.61 -22.85 17.31
N HIS A 147 -6.01 -22.03 18.28
CA HIS A 147 -5.84 -22.31 19.71
C HIS A 147 -6.80 -23.38 20.24
N LEU A 148 -7.99 -23.51 19.65
CA LEU A 148 -8.99 -24.53 20.04
C LEU A 148 -8.65 -25.95 19.55
N ARG A 149 -7.67 -26.12 18.67
CA ARG A 149 -7.25 -27.44 18.15
C ARG A 149 -6.26 -28.17 19.07
N HIS A 150 -5.95 -27.60 20.25
CA HIS A 150 -5.00 -28.17 21.21
C HIS A 150 -5.56 -28.22 22.64
N THR A 151 -6.75 -28.78 22.83
CA THR A 151 -7.23 -29.17 24.17
C THR A 151 -7.85 -30.57 24.14
N THR A 152 -7.00 -31.58 24.03
CA THR A 152 -7.20 -32.83 24.79
C THR A 152 -6.19 -32.80 25.94
N GLY A 153 -6.68 -32.44 27.13
CA GLY A 153 -6.03 -32.64 28.43
C GLY A 153 -4.67 -31.97 28.64
N ASP A 154 -4.63 -30.91 29.43
CA ASP A 154 -4.07 -30.94 30.80
C ASP A 154 -3.99 -29.49 31.33
N GLU A 155 -4.48 -29.29 32.55
CA GLU A 155 -4.33 -28.02 33.26
C GLU A 155 -2.87 -27.81 33.62
N ARG A 156 -2.30 -26.65 33.27
CA ARG A 156 -1.29 -25.94 34.07
C ARG A 156 -1.15 -24.50 33.59
N THR A 157 -1.38 -23.60 34.53
CA THR A 157 -1.23 -22.15 34.47
C THR A 157 0.22 -21.72 34.20
N GLU A 158 0.43 -20.70 33.34
CA GLU A 158 1.11 -19.42 33.62
C GLU A 158 1.48 -18.64 32.32
N THR A 159 1.74 -17.35 32.49
CA THR A 159 1.68 -16.19 31.57
C THR A 159 2.83 -16.07 30.53
N PRO A 160 2.74 -15.12 29.56
CA PRO A 160 3.33 -15.25 28.24
C PRO A 160 4.69 -14.54 28.11
N ASN A 161 5.68 -15.22 27.52
CA ASN A 161 6.62 -14.57 26.61
C ASN A 161 7.46 -15.58 25.81
N SER A 162 7.71 -15.20 24.55
CA SER A 162 8.82 -15.63 23.71
C SER A 162 8.71 -16.93 22.90
N LEU A 163 9.04 -16.74 21.60
CA LEU A 163 9.47 -17.72 20.61
C LEU A 163 8.37 -18.51 19.87
N VAL A 164 7.97 -17.92 18.75
CA VAL A 164 7.83 -18.65 17.50
C VAL A 164 9.02 -19.60 17.36
N THR A 165 8.75 -20.90 17.30
CA THR A 165 9.52 -22.04 16.74
C THR A 165 9.51 -23.25 17.69
N ALA A 166 8.33 -23.79 17.98
CA ALA A 166 8.20 -25.11 18.60
C ALA A 166 6.88 -25.80 18.23
N VAL A 167 6.47 -25.72 16.96
CA VAL A 167 5.56 -26.74 16.43
C VAL A 167 6.40 -28.02 16.29
N SER A 168 6.35 -28.80 17.36
CA SER A 168 6.85 -30.15 17.61
C SER A 168 7.70 -30.77 16.48
N MET A 169 9.03 -30.77 16.66
CA MET A 169 9.96 -31.64 15.92
C MET A 169 9.50 -33.11 15.93
N GLY A 170 8.76 -33.55 16.96
CA GLY A 170 8.20 -34.89 17.04
C GLY A 170 7.14 -35.20 15.98
N GLN A 171 6.38 -34.20 15.51
CA GLN A 171 5.43 -34.39 14.42
C GLN A 171 6.16 -34.54 13.08
N MET A 172 7.25 -33.79 12.87
CA MET A 172 8.05 -33.87 11.65
C MET A 172 8.81 -35.19 11.54
N THR A 173 9.37 -35.71 12.64
CA THR A 173 10.03 -37.03 12.64
C THR A 173 9.04 -38.16 12.39
N THR A 174 7.84 -38.08 12.98
CA THR A 174 6.77 -39.06 12.74
C THR A 174 6.34 -39.07 11.27
N TRP A 175 6.21 -37.89 10.66
CA TRP A 175 5.83 -37.76 9.26
C TRP A 175 6.93 -38.26 8.32
N MET A 176 8.21 -37.95 8.60
CA MET A 176 9.35 -38.51 7.86
C MET A 176 9.39 -40.04 7.95
N GLN A 177 9.19 -40.62 9.14
CA GLN A 177 9.18 -42.07 9.31
C GLN A 177 8.04 -42.73 8.53
N THR A 178 6.87 -42.09 8.52
CA THR A 178 5.70 -42.57 7.76
C THR A 178 5.98 -42.59 6.27
N ILE A 179 6.58 -41.51 5.75
CA ILE A 179 6.97 -41.41 4.34
C ILE A 179 8.01 -42.47 3.99
N GLN A 180 9.01 -42.67 4.85
CA GLN A 180 10.06 -43.65 4.63
C GLN A 180 9.49 -45.08 4.57
N ASN A 181 8.56 -45.42 5.45
CA ASN A 181 7.89 -46.72 5.45
C ASN A 181 7.06 -46.94 4.18
N ASN A 182 6.31 -45.93 3.74
CA ASN A 182 5.51 -45.99 2.52
C ASN A 182 6.39 -46.15 1.26
N LEU A 183 7.54 -45.46 1.20
CA LEU A 183 8.49 -45.61 0.10
C LEU A 183 9.11 -47.02 0.03
N LEU A 184 9.44 -47.61 1.18
CA LEU A 184 9.94 -48.99 1.24
C LEU A 184 8.89 -50.00 0.78
N ALA A 185 7.62 -49.80 1.16
CA ALA A 185 6.51 -50.65 0.72
C ALA A 185 6.34 -50.60 -0.80
N ILE A 186 6.29 -49.40 -1.38
CA ILE A 186 6.18 -49.21 -2.85
C ILE A 186 7.36 -49.84 -3.58
N THR A 187 8.59 -49.69 -3.05
CA THR A 187 9.79 -50.28 -3.67
C THR A 187 9.71 -51.81 -3.70
N LYS A 188 9.13 -52.42 -2.66
CA LYS A 188 8.92 -53.87 -2.59
C LYS A 188 7.86 -54.33 -3.60
N GLU A 189 6.73 -53.63 -3.68
CA GLU A 189 5.67 -53.94 -4.66
C GLU A 189 6.16 -53.86 -6.11
N ILE A 190 6.96 -52.84 -6.44
CA ILE A 190 7.57 -52.71 -7.78
C ILE A 190 8.49 -53.90 -8.08
N LYS A 191 9.26 -54.38 -7.09
CA LYS A 191 10.16 -55.52 -7.26
C LYS A 191 9.39 -56.83 -7.46
N ASP A 192 8.29 -57.02 -6.74
CA ASP A 192 7.44 -58.20 -6.85
C ASP A 192 6.71 -58.21 -8.21
N LEU A 193 6.17 -57.07 -8.66
CA LEU A 193 5.55 -56.91 -9.97
C LEU A 193 6.54 -57.18 -11.11
N LYS A 194 7.79 -56.71 -10.99
CA LYS A 194 8.83 -56.97 -11.99
C LYS A 194 9.18 -58.46 -12.05
N SER A 195 9.27 -59.13 -10.90
CA SER A 195 9.55 -60.57 -10.82
C SER A 195 8.40 -61.41 -11.40
N GLN A 196 7.14 -61.02 -11.15
CA GLN A 196 5.97 -61.66 -11.76
C GLN A 196 5.91 -61.45 -13.28
N ARG A 197 6.28 -60.27 -13.77
CA ARG A 197 6.34 -59.99 -15.20
C ARG A 197 7.43 -60.79 -15.90
N GLU A 198 8.63 -60.88 -15.31
CA GLU A 198 9.73 -61.71 -15.82
C GLU A 198 9.41 -63.21 -15.80
N PHE A 199 8.62 -63.67 -14.82
CA PHE A 199 8.13 -65.04 -14.77
C PHE A 199 7.09 -65.33 -15.87
N LYS A 200 6.11 -64.43 -16.06
CA LYS A 200 5.10 -64.57 -17.14
C LYS A 200 5.72 -64.51 -18.55
N GLN A 201 6.71 -63.65 -18.76
CA GLN A 201 7.42 -63.54 -20.04
C GLN A 201 8.18 -64.83 -20.38
N LYS A 202 8.70 -65.56 -19.38
CA LYS A 202 9.40 -66.84 -19.57
C LYS A 202 8.46 -68.04 -19.79
N GLU A 203 7.21 -67.98 -19.35
CA GLU A 203 6.20 -69.00 -19.65
C GLU A 203 5.56 -68.84 -21.03
N GLU A 204 5.53 -67.62 -21.58
CA GLU A 204 4.98 -67.35 -22.93
C GLU A 204 5.95 -67.72 -24.08
N ASP A 205 7.26 -67.76 -23.80
CA ASP A 205 8.32 -68.09 -24.78
C ASP A 205 8.69 -69.61 -24.82
N ARG A 206 7.87 -70.49 -24.23
CA ARG A 206 8.13 -71.93 -24.11
C ARG A 206 7.05 -72.78 -24.77
#